data_AF-A0A7T2X2C2-F1
#
_entry.id   AF-A0A7T2X2C2-F1
#
_cell.length_a   1.000
_cell.length_b   1.000
_cell.length_c   1.000
_cell.angle_alpha   90.00
_cell.angle_beta   90.00
_cell.angle_gamma   90.00
#
_symmetry.space_group_name_H-M   'P 1'
#
loop_
_entity.id
_entity.type
_entity.pdbx_description
1 polymer ?
#
loop_
_entity_poly.entity_id
_entity_poly.type
_entity_poly.pdbx_seq_one_letter_code
_entity_poly.pdbx_strand_id
1 'polypeptide(L)'
;MPLPHPSHADPLRTVDPGKQQCVVVGGGTLAVSCCEQLLASGRVVAALLPTDAALHAWGEREHIVRLDSIASLSEWVRDHPVHWLFSVSNPLILPSTLVDDIGCGAFNYHDGPLPKYAGSHATSWALLSGETEHAICWHCLSFPVDAGHIAIRRKVPIEARDTALSLNLKCYQAARDGFAELLSRLDSNALTLEPQDMAQRSFYAKWRRPESGAHLRWSMPAHALSALARALDFGDHYPNPLTSPKLWVANTAFAIRQVHPLRQCSGKPPGTLIGIASDAWQVTTGSTDVLVRGFSSLEGVPYVANELADALALGRGSSLPVLTQEETELARSTLETLAPSEAFWREHLARSGAGRLIFPSPRDHGGQRARATTDWFSPHPVMRCEDPAVVTLSTFLGCIQLEFNQSCVQVGWRIDEAATLSGRMAGLAEIVPLEFQVERRSDFRCHHQSVTRALGLMKQHRTHPRDIVSRYPELKTMPALRTQHPWEIGISLVRSNIGSTNHTLTPTCGVGRVATLEIGEEGRFRWIYDAQQDNRDIIERLNGRMKDRGSFPGSDF
;
A
#
# COMPACT_ATOMS: atom_id res chain seq x y z
N MET A 1 -8.47 40.75 -34.22
CA MET A 1 -7.02 40.44 -34.10
C MET A 1 -6.89 39.22 -33.21
N PRO A 2 -6.42 38.07 -33.72
CA PRO A 2 -6.09 36.94 -32.87
C PRO A 2 -4.76 37.22 -32.16
N LEU A 3 -4.71 36.90 -30.86
CA LEU A 3 -3.50 36.93 -30.04
C LEU A 3 -2.46 35.92 -30.57
N PRO A 4 -1.16 36.19 -30.45
CA PRO A 4 -0.13 35.29 -30.95
C PRO A 4 -0.10 34.00 -30.11
N HIS A 5 -0.11 32.87 -30.81
CA HIS A 5 0.21 31.56 -30.24
C HIS A 5 1.64 31.59 -29.65
N PRO A 6 1.88 31.01 -28.46
CA PRO A 6 3.24 30.79 -27.98
C PRO A 6 3.94 29.81 -28.93
N SER A 7 5.07 30.24 -29.50
CA SER A 7 5.88 29.42 -30.39
C SER A 7 6.42 28.21 -29.63
N HIS A 8 6.16 27.02 -30.17
CA HIS A 8 6.91 25.81 -29.82
C HIS A 8 8.40 26.05 -30.10
N ALA A 9 9.21 26.09 -29.05
CA ALA A 9 10.65 26.24 -29.14
C ALA A 9 11.28 24.95 -29.70
N ASP A 10 12.22 25.11 -30.63
CA ASP A 10 13.04 24.06 -31.23
C ASP A 10 13.94 23.43 -30.14
N PRO A 11 13.79 22.13 -29.80
CA PRO A 11 14.22 21.60 -28.51
C PRO A 11 15.69 21.15 -28.43
N LEU A 12 16.59 21.49 -29.36
CA LEU A 12 17.98 21.02 -29.31
C LEU A 12 18.97 22.14 -29.69
N ARG A 13 19.56 22.79 -28.68
CA ARG A 13 20.73 23.68 -28.86
C ARG A 13 22.02 22.85 -28.87
N THR A 14 22.87 23.06 -29.88
CA THR A 14 24.17 22.39 -30.03
C THR A 14 25.18 22.89 -29.00
N VAL A 15 25.86 21.98 -28.28
CA VAL A 15 26.86 22.32 -27.24
C VAL A 15 28.06 21.38 -27.31
N ASP A 16 29.26 21.93 -27.09
CA ASP A 16 30.54 21.21 -27.01
C ASP A 16 30.47 20.01 -26.04
N PRO A 17 30.78 18.78 -26.47
CA PRO A 17 30.63 17.57 -25.67
C PRO A 17 31.47 17.55 -24.38
N GLY A 18 32.56 18.34 -24.29
CA GLY A 18 33.53 18.24 -23.19
C GLY A 18 33.14 18.81 -21.82
N LYS A 19 32.00 19.51 -21.67
CA LYS A 19 31.59 20.16 -20.40
C LYS A 19 30.06 20.26 -20.19
N GLN A 20 29.29 19.32 -20.72
CA GLN A 20 27.84 19.36 -20.57
C GLN A 20 27.44 19.00 -19.12
N GLN A 21 26.88 19.98 -18.41
CA GLN A 21 26.35 19.83 -17.06
C GLN A 21 24.97 19.17 -17.09
N CYS A 22 24.83 18.07 -16.36
CA CYS A 22 23.62 17.27 -16.26
C CYS A 22 23.08 17.27 -14.83
N VAL A 23 21.76 17.24 -14.70
CA VAL A 23 21.07 16.96 -13.45
C VAL A 23 20.27 15.68 -13.59
N VAL A 24 20.31 14.82 -12.57
CA VAL A 24 19.50 13.59 -12.54
C VAL A 24 18.52 13.65 -11.38
N VAL A 25 17.26 13.32 -11.67
CA VAL A 25 16.18 13.26 -10.68
C VAL A 25 15.58 11.87 -10.67
N GLY A 26 15.37 11.29 -9.49
CA GLY A 26 14.72 10.00 -9.32
C GLY A 26 15.53 9.05 -8.46
N GLY A 27 15.51 7.75 -8.78
CA GLY A 27 16.08 6.75 -7.88
C GLY A 27 16.28 5.37 -8.50
N GLY A 28 16.73 4.44 -7.66
CA GLY A 28 16.99 3.06 -8.03
C GLY A 28 18.30 2.85 -8.77
N THR A 29 18.61 1.58 -9.01
CA THR A 29 19.82 1.16 -9.73
C THR A 29 19.84 1.65 -11.19
N LEU A 30 18.68 1.96 -11.78
CA LEU A 30 18.59 2.48 -13.15
C LEU A 30 19.13 3.91 -13.21
N ALA A 31 18.71 4.77 -12.27
CA ALA A 31 19.21 6.13 -12.18
C ALA A 31 20.73 6.15 -11.92
N VAL A 32 21.21 5.28 -11.03
CA VAL A 32 22.65 5.07 -10.81
C VAL A 32 23.36 4.67 -12.11
N SER A 33 22.85 3.66 -12.82
CA SER A 33 23.45 3.23 -14.09
C SER A 33 23.42 4.32 -15.18
N CYS A 34 22.41 5.19 -15.19
CA CYS A 34 22.37 6.34 -16.09
C CYS A 34 23.44 7.38 -15.71
N CYS A 35 23.63 7.65 -14.42
CA CYS A 35 24.69 8.56 -13.96
C CYS A 35 26.09 8.04 -14.34
N GLU A 36 26.35 6.73 -14.15
CA GLU A 36 27.61 6.09 -14.57
C GLU A 36 27.85 6.22 -16.08
N GLN A 37 26.81 6.06 -16.89
CA GLN A 37 26.90 6.26 -18.35
C GLN A 37 27.14 7.71 -18.73
N LEU A 38 26.55 8.68 -18.02
CA LEU A 38 26.82 10.11 -18.23
C LEU A 38 28.30 10.41 -17.98
N LEU A 39 28.85 9.97 -16.85
CA LEU A 39 30.26 10.15 -16.52
C LEU A 39 31.17 9.47 -17.55
N ALA A 40 30.85 8.23 -17.94
CA ALA A 40 31.62 7.49 -18.96
C ALA A 40 31.59 8.16 -20.34
N SER A 41 30.53 8.92 -20.66
CA SER A 41 30.43 9.72 -21.89
C SER A 41 31.17 11.07 -21.82
N GLY A 42 31.86 11.37 -20.72
CA GLY A 42 32.59 12.63 -20.52
C GLY A 42 31.73 13.81 -20.05
N ARG A 43 30.45 13.58 -19.72
CA ARG A 43 29.54 14.60 -19.17
C ARG A 43 29.75 14.76 -17.66
N VAL A 44 29.34 15.91 -17.13
CA VAL A 44 29.40 16.20 -15.70
C VAL A 44 28.02 16.02 -15.09
N VAL A 45 27.89 15.14 -14.10
CA VAL A 45 26.69 15.08 -13.26
C VAL A 45 26.84 16.15 -12.18
N ALA A 46 26.18 17.29 -12.35
CA ALA A 46 26.36 18.48 -11.51
C ALA A 46 25.66 18.34 -10.16
N ALA A 47 24.44 17.80 -10.18
CA ALA A 47 23.60 17.63 -9.00
C ALA A 47 22.61 16.46 -9.18
N LEU A 48 22.15 15.93 -8.05
CA LEU A 48 21.13 14.90 -7.96
C LEU A 48 19.98 15.37 -7.08
N LEU A 49 18.75 15.05 -7.48
CA LEU A 49 17.59 15.02 -6.57
C LEU A 49 17.19 13.55 -6.35
N PRO A 50 17.81 12.86 -5.38
CA PRO A 50 17.55 11.44 -5.13
C PRO A 50 16.20 11.24 -4.44
N THR A 51 15.48 10.20 -4.84
CA THR A 51 14.20 9.80 -4.25
C THR A 51 14.29 8.49 -3.45
N ASP A 52 15.47 7.87 -3.42
CA ASP A 52 15.77 6.70 -2.61
C ASP A 52 17.20 6.71 -2.05
N ALA A 53 17.47 5.75 -1.16
CA ALA A 53 18.78 5.61 -0.52
C ALA A 53 19.88 5.14 -1.49
N ALA A 54 19.53 4.45 -2.58
CA ALA A 54 20.49 3.90 -3.53
C ALA A 54 21.19 5.01 -4.33
N LEU A 55 20.41 5.92 -4.94
CA LEU A 55 20.99 7.04 -5.67
C LEU A 55 21.66 8.04 -4.72
N HIS A 56 21.10 8.22 -3.52
CA HIS A 56 21.71 9.05 -2.47
C HIS A 56 23.13 8.57 -2.13
N ALA A 57 23.28 7.30 -1.71
CA ALA A 57 24.57 6.74 -1.33
C ALA A 57 25.58 6.73 -2.49
N TRP A 58 25.10 6.59 -3.73
CA TRP A 58 25.95 6.72 -4.90
C TRP A 58 26.45 8.15 -5.11
N GLY A 59 25.55 9.14 -5.01
CA GLY A 59 25.92 10.55 -5.12
C GLY A 59 26.94 10.98 -4.08
N GLU A 60 26.81 10.54 -2.83
CA GLU A 60 27.76 10.84 -1.76
C GLU A 60 29.17 10.31 -2.06
N ARG A 61 29.26 9.05 -2.54
CA ARG A 61 30.53 8.42 -2.90
C ARG A 61 31.22 9.12 -4.07
N GLU A 62 30.44 9.54 -5.07
CA GLU A 62 30.96 10.28 -6.24
C GLU A 62 31.08 11.80 -5.98
N HIS A 63 30.84 12.25 -4.75
CA HIS A 63 30.91 13.65 -4.33
C HIS A 63 30.03 14.61 -5.17
N ILE A 64 28.83 14.15 -5.57
CA ILE A 64 27.88 14.93 -6.35
C ILE A 64 26.99 15.77 -5.42
N VAL A 65 26.66 17.00 -5.85
CA VAL A 65 25.77 17.89 -5.09
C VAL A 65 24.40 17.23 -4.91
N ARG A 66 23.93 17.15 -3.66
CA ARG A 66 22.61 16.63 -3.31
C ARG A 66 21.61 17.76 -3.12
N LEU A 67 20.46 17.61 -3.74
CA LEU A 67 19.29 18.47 -3.60
C LEU A 67 18.20 17.70 -2.87
N ASP A 68 17.43 18.38 -2.02
CA ASP A 68 16.49 17.73 -1.09
C ASP A 68 15.02 17.97 -1.46
N SER A 69 14.77 18.87 -2.43
CA SER A 69 13.42 19.19 -2.89
C SER A 69 13.41 19.72 -4.32
N ILE A 70 12.21 19.73 -4.92
CA ILE A 70 11.98 20.41 -6.21
C ILE A 70 12.32 21.90 -6.11
N ALA A 71 12.01 22.54 -4.97
CA ALA A 71 12.32 23.96 -4.77
C ALA A 71 13.82 24.23 -4.82
N SER A 72 14.63 23.45 -4.10
CA SER A 72 16.10 23.55 -4.15
C SER A 72 16.65 23.23 -5.54
N LEU A 73 15.99 22.33 -6.29
CA LEU A 73 16.37 22.02 -7.66
C LEU A 73 16.10 23.21 -8.60
N SER A 74 14.94 23.85 -8.49
CA SER A 74 14.60 25.05 -9.25
C SER A 74 15.50 26.25 -8.92
N GLU A 75 15.95 26.39 -7.68
CA GLU A 75 16.96 27.38 -7.33
C GLU A 75 18.31 27.04 -7.98
N TRP A 76 18.77 25.80 -7.83
CA TRP A 76 20.06 25.36 -8.36
C TRP A 76 20.18 25.53 -9.88
N VAL A 77 19.13 25.16 -10.63
CA VAL A 77 19.09 25.27 -12.10
C VAL A 77 19.11 26.73 -12.57
N ARG A 78 18.57 27.67 -11.80
CA ARG A 78 18.63 29.10 -12.14
C ARG A 78 20.01 29.70 -11.93
N ASP A 79 20.73 29.21 -10.91
CA ASP A 79 22.05 29.73 -10.54
C ASP A 79 23.20 29.06 -11.31
N HIS A 80 22.96 27.90 -11.93
CA HIS A 80 23.98 27.12 -12.63
C HIS A 80 23.52 26.72 -14.03
N PRO A 81 24.38 26.80 -15.06
CA PRO A 81 24.00 26.34 -16.40
C PRO A 81 23.80 24.82 -16.40
N VAL A 82 22.57 24.37 -16.61
CA VAL A 82 22.22 22.95 -16.77
C VAL A 82 21.82 22.70 -18.21
N HIS A 83 22.55 21.79 -18.88
CA HIS A 83 22.31 21.46 -20.28
C HIS A 83 21.24 20.39 -20.39
N TRP A 84 21.36 19.33 -19.59
CA TRP A 84 20.46 18.18 -19.65
C TRP A 84 19.87 17.86 -18.29
N LEU A 85 18.59 17.56 -18.26
CA LEU A 85 17.93 16.97 -17.11
C LEU A 85 17.44 15.57 -17.47
N PHE A 86 17.75 14.58 -16.63
CA PHE A 86 17.27 13.22 -16.78
C PHE A 86 16.41 12.81 -15.59
N SER A 87 15.13 12.57 -15.83
CA SER A 87 14.16 12.03 -14.87
C SER A 87 14.10 10.52 -15.04
N VAL A 88 14.62 9.78 -14.05
CA VAL A 88 14.80 8.32 -14.13
C VAL A 88 14.14 7.64 -12.93
N SER A 89 13.07 6.88 -13.18
CA SER A 89 12.28 6.23 -12.12
C SER A 89 11.82 7.23 -11.04
N ASN A 90 11.42 8.42 -11.48
CA ASN A 90 11.10 9.56 -10.63
C ASN A 90 9.59 9.60 -10.28
N PRO A 91 9.20 9.50 -8.99
CA PRO A 91 7.81 9.64 -8.57
C PRO A 91 7.33 11.09 -8.43
N LEU A 92 8.23 12.08 -8.56
CA LEU A 92 7.93 13.50 -8.39
C LEU A 92 7.50 14.15 -9.70
N ILE A 93 6.49 15.01 -9.65
CA ILE A 93 6.08 15.82 -10.80
C ILE A 93 6.98 17.06 -10.85
N LEU A 94 7.74 17.21 -11.93
CA LEU A 94 8.58 18.39 -12.16
C LEU A 94 7.75 19.52 -12.79
N PRO A 95 7.80 20.75 -12.24
CA PRO A 95 7.04 21.87 -12.78
C PRO A 95 7.57 22.29 -14.16
N SER A 96 6.70 22.75 -15.05
CA SER A 96 7.09 23.17 -16.40
C SER A 96 8.13 24.29 -16.38
N THR A 97 8.04 25.23 -15.42
CA THR A 97 9.00 26.32 -15.27
C THR A 97 10.42 25.81 -15.04
N LEU A 98 10.61 24.71 -14.30
CA LEU A 98 11.92 24.10 -14.10
C LEU A 98 12.43 23.47 -15.41
N VAL A 99 11.54 22.86 -16.19
CA VAL A 99 11.88 22.23 -17.47
C VAL A 99 12.28 23.28 -18.51
N ASP A 100 11.60 24.41 -18.54
CA ASP A 100 11.86 25.54 -19.43
C ASP A 100 13.23 26.20 -19.17
N ASP A 101 13.75 26.11 -17.94
CA ASP A 101 15.06 26.62 -17.55
C ASP A 101 16.23 25.71 -17.99
N ILE A 102 15.97 24.51 -18.52
CA ILE A 102 17.01 23.57 -18.95
C ILE A 102 17.50 23.93 -20.36
N GLY A 103 18.80 24.13 -20.51
CA GLY A 103 19.40 24.76 -21.69
C GLY A 103 19.30 23.96 -23.00
N CYS A 104 19.45 22.63 -22.95
CA CYS A 104 19.41 21.78 -24.14
C CYS A 104 18.22 20.83 -24.16
N GLY A 105 17.81 20.26 -23.04
CA GLY A 105 16.60 19.43 -22.99
C GLY A 105 16.46 18.59 -21.73
N ALA A 106 15.23 18.15 -21.48
CA ALA A 106 14.89 17.34 -20.32
C ALA A 106 14.19 16.06 -20.76
N PHE A 107 14.72 14.90 -20.38
CA PHE A 107 14.22 13.58 -20.77
C PHE A 107 13.72 12.78 -19.58
N ASN A 108 12.65 12.03 -19.77
CA ASN A 108 12.09 11.10 -18.79
C ASN A 108 12.14 9.67 -19.32
N TYR A 109 12.42 8.74 -18.41
CA TYR A 109 12.23 7.31 -18.63
C TYR A 109 10.80 6.89 -18.27
N HIS A 110 10.13 6.21 -19.21
CA HIS A 110 8.86 5.55 -18.98
C HIS A 110 8.95 4.06 -19.35
N ASP A 111 8.44 3.20 -18.48
CA ASP A 111 8.48 1.73 -18.64
C ASP A 111 7.28 1.19 -19.45
N GLY A 112 6.88 1.90 -20.51
CA GLY A 112 5.75 1.53 -21.37
C GLY A 112 5.79 2.10 -22.79
N PRO A 113 4.99 1.54 -23.72
CA PRO A 113 4.93 1.94 -25.13
C PRO A 113 4.08 3.21 -25.31
N LEU A 114 4.64 4.37 -24.95
CA LEU A 114 3.96 5.65 -25.11
C LEU A 114 3.48 5.88 -26.55
N PRO A 115 2.24 6.36 -26.75
CA PRO A 115 1.34 6.99 -25.75
C PRO A 115 0.48 6.02 -24.92
N LYS A 116 0.54 4.71 -25.18
CA LYS A 116 -0.20 3.71 -24.40
C LYS A 116 0.47 3.48 -23.05
N TYR A 117 -0.33 3.15 -22.05
CA TYR A 117 0.12 2.80 -20.69
C TYR A 117 0.92 3.92 -20.01
N ALA A 118 0.56 5.18 -20.26
CA ALA A 118 1.10 6.33 -19.53
C ALA A 118 0.70 6.26 -18.04
N GLY A 119 1.46 6.94 -17.17
CA GLY A 119 1.23 6.95 -15.73
C GLY A 119 2.00 5.86 -15.00
N SER A 120 1.35 5.10 -14.12
CA SER A 120 2.04 4.21 -13.18
C SER A 120 1.77 2.73 -13.42
N HIS A 121 2.77 1.89 -13.13
CA HIS A 121 2.67 0.43 -13.18
C HIS A 121 2.35 -0.14 -14.57
N ALA A 122 2.93 0.45 -15.63
CA ALA A 122 2.66 0.11 -17.03
C ALA A 122 2.83 -1.38 -17.33
N THR A 123 3.84 -2.03 -16.75
CA THR A 123 4.09 -3.47 -16.87
C THR A 123 2.94 -4.33 -16.34
N SER A 124 2.38 -4.02 -15.17
CA SER A 124 1.20 -4.68 -14.63
C SER A 124 -0.02 -4.50 -15.52
N TRP A 125 -0.26 -3.29 -16.02
CA TRP A 125 -1.41 -3.01 -16.88
C TRP A 125 -1.30 -3.69 -18.24
N ALA A 126 -0.11 -3.73 -18.85
CA ALA A 126 0.12 -4.47 -20.10
C ALA A 126 -0.18 -5.97 -19.92
N LEU A 127 0.26 -6.56 -18.81
CA LEU A 127 -0.04 -7.94 -18.48
C LEU A 127 -1.55 -8.17 -18.29
N LEU A 128 -2.24 -7.30 -17.55
CA LEU A 128 -3.70 -7.38 -17.34
C LEU A 128 -4.48 -7.27 -18.65
N SER A 129 -4.01 -6.45 -19.59
CA SER A 129 -4.59 -6.30 -20.93
C SER A 129 -4.27 -7.49 -21.86
N GLY A 130 -3.42 -8.42 -21.44
CA GLY A 130 -3.05 -9.59 -22.25
C GLY A 130 -2.07 -9.27 -23.40
N GLU A 131 -1.29 -8.19 -23.27
CA GLU A 131 -0.31 -7.80 -24.29
C GLU A 131 0.77 -8.87 -24.45
N THR A 132 1.26 -9.04 -25.68
CA THR A 132 2.39 -9.92 -26.03
C THR A 132 3.66 -9.14 -26.36
N GLU A 133 3.54 -7.84 -26.59
CA GLU A 133 4.66 -6.93 -26.83
C GLU A 133 4.49 -5.70 -25.93
N HIS A 134 5.61 -5.22 -25.39
CA HIS A 134 5.71 -3.99 -24.60
C HIS A 134 6.82 -3.12 -25.17
N ALA A 135 7.07 -1.98 -24.55
CA ALA A 135 8.26 -1.19 -24.85
C ALA A 135 8.68 -0.34 -23.64
N ILE A 136 9.84 0.28 -23.75
CA ILE A 136 10.21 1.44 -22.94
C ILE A 136 10.35 2.67 -23.84
N CYS A 137 10.21 3.85 -23.25
CA CYS A 137 10.40 5.12 -23.91
C CYS A 137 11.32 6.03 -23.09
N TRP A 138 12.33 6.60 -23.74
CA TRP A 138 12.92 7.87 -23.32
C TRP A 138 12.24 8.97 -24.11
N HIS A 139 11.63 9.94 -23.44
CA HIS A 139 10.85 11.00 -24.07
C HIS A 139 11.10 12.35 -23.41
N CYS A 140 10.80 13.45 -24.10
CA CYS A 140 10.90 14.78 -23.52
C CYS A 140 9.93 14.92 -22.34
N LEU A 141 10.38 15.58 -21.27
CA LEU A 141 9.48 16.02 -20.21
C LEU A 141 8.51 17.05 -20.77
N SER A 142 7.22 16.88 -20.45
CA SER A 142 6.15 17.77 -20.91
C SER A 142 5.00 17.76 -19.92
N PHE A 143 4.08 18.71 -20.11
CA PHE A 143 2.75 18.64 -19.52
C PHE A 143 1.71 18.38 -20.63
N PRO A 144 0.79 17.40 -20.49
CA PRO A 144 0.61 16.49 -19.36
C PRO A 144 1.72 15.41 -19.25
N VAL A 145 1.73 14.70 -18.12
CA VAL A 145 2.68 13.60 -17.84
C VAL A 145 2.67 12.56 -18.97
N ASP A 146 3.89 12.16 -19.35
CA ASP A 146 4.23 11.19 -20.39
C ASP A 146 3.72 11.52 -21.81
N ALA A 147 3.47 12.80 -22.12
CA ALA A 147 2.96 13.21 -23.43
C ALA A 147 4.02 13.78 -24.38
N GLY A 148 5.27 13.92 -23.94
CA GLY A 148 6.32 14.59 -24.70
C GLY A 148 6.83 13.75 -25.86
N HIS A 149 7.48 14.39 -26.83
CA HIS A 149 8.03 13.68 -27.99
C HIS A 149 9.00 12.57 -27.57
N ILE A 150 8.95 11.44 -28.26
CA ILE A 150 9.74 10.26 -27.97
C ILE A 150 11.12 10.42 -28.61
N ALA A 151 12.16 10.27 -27.80
CA ALA A 151 13.55 10.33 -28.23
C ALA A 151 14.07 8.93 -28.60
N ILE A 152 13.76 7.93 -27.77
CA ILE A 152 14.13 6.52 -27.98
C ILE A 152 12.94 5.63 -27.59
N ARG A 153 12.64 4.63 -28.40
CA ARG A 153 11.70 3.55 -28.09
C ARG A 153 12.39 2.20 -28.29
N ARG A 154 12.34 1.33 -27.29
CA ARG A 154 12.90 -0.03 -27.36
C ARG A 154 11.80 -1.04 -27.06
N LYS A 155 11.55 -1.97 -27.99
CA LYS A 155 10.57 -3.04 -27.82
C LYS A 155 11.04 -4.05 -26.78
N VAL A 156 10.09 -4.60 -26.03
CA VAL A 156 10.32 -5.61 -25.01
C VAL A 156 9.27 -6.72 -25.18
N PRO A 157 9.64 -7.94 -25.59
CA PRO A 157 8.69 -9.04 -25.73
C PRO A 157 8.17 -9.52 -24.37
N ILE A 158 6.86 -9.78 -24.29
CA ILE A 158 6.21 -10.36 -23.12
C ILE A 158 6.06 -11.86 -23.35
N GLU A 159 6.73 -12.65 -22.52
CA GLU A 159 6.67 -14.11 -22.54
C GLU A 159 5.48 -14.62 -21.72
N ALA A 160 4.99 -15.82 -22.04
CA ALA A 160 3.80 -16.41 -21.39
C ALA A 160 3.92 -16.55 -19.87
N ARG A 161 5.15 -16.62 -19.34
CA ARG A 161 5.44 -16.75 -17.90
C ARG A 161 5.91 -15.44 -17.26
N ASP A 162 5.97 -14.34 -18.01
CA ASP A 162 6.41 -13.08 -17.43
C ASP A 162 5.44 -12.62 -16.34
N THR A 163 6.02 -12.13 -15.26
CA THR A 163 5.34 -11.44 -14.16
C THR A 163 5.60 -9.95 -14.27
N ALA A 164 4.93 -9.14 -13.44
CA ALA A 164 5.23 -7.71 -13.37
C ALA A 164 6.72 -7.47 -13.06
N LEU A 165 7.31 -8.26 -12.16
CA LEU A 165 8.75 -8.19 -11.87
C LEU A 165 9.61 -8.56 -13.08
N SER A 166 9.40 -9.73 -13.70
CA SER A 166 10.29 -10.16 -14.79
C SER A 166 10.20 -9.26 -16.02
N LEU A 167 9.00 -8.76 -16.33
CA LEU A 167 8.80 -7.78 -17.40
C LEU A 167 9.49 -6.46 -17.06
N ASN A 168 9.37 -5.96 -15.83
CA ASN A 168 10.06 -4.75 -15.39
C ASN A 168 11.60 -4.89 -15.45
N LEU A 169 12.15 -6.07 -15.12
CA LEU A 169 13.59 -6.34 -15.27
C LEU A 169 14.04 -6.33 -16.74
N LYS A 170 13.21 -6.81 -17.68
CA LYS A 170 13.48 -6.68 -19.12
C LYS A 170 13.42 -5.22 -19.56
N CYS A 171 12.43 -4.46 -19.09
CA CYS A 171 12.33 -3.02 -19.32
C CYS A 171 13.57 -2.29 -18.80
N TYR A 172 14.06 -2.64 -17.61
CA TYR A 172 15.28 -2.08 -17.03
C TYR A 172 16.49 -2.29 -17.94
N GLN A 173 16.69 -3.50 -18.47
CA GLN A 173 17.80 -3.75 -19.40
C GLN A 173 17.63 -2.94 -20.70
N ALA A 174 16.43 -2.93 -21.27
CA ALA A 174 16.13 -2.14 -22.47
C ALA A 174 16.29 -0.63 -22.23
N ALA A 175 16.02 -0.14 -21.02
CA ALA A 175 16.16 1.25 -20.62
C ALA A 175 17.63 1.67 -20.58
N ARG A 176 18.51 0.82 -20.01
CA ARG A 176 19.96 1.05 -19.99
C ARG A 176 20.53 1.15 -21.40
N ASP A 177 20.19 0.19 -22.25
CA ASP A 177 20.64 0.21 -23.65
C ASP A 177 20.06 1.42 -24.41
N GLY A 178 18.79 1.76 -24.16
CA GLY A 178 18.14 2.92 -24.74
C GLY A 178 18.74 4.24 -24.27
N PHE A 179 19.26 4.29 -23.05
CA PHE A 179 19.95 5.47 -22.54
C PHE A 179 21.32 5.65 -23.21
N ALA A 180 22.09 4.57 -23.37
CA ALA A 180 23.34 4.60 -24.14
C ALA A 180 23.09 5.08 -25.58
N GLU A 181 22.00 4.60 -26.20
CA GLU A 181 21.58 5.05 -27.53
C GLU A 181 21.19 6.53 -27.55
N LEU A 182 20.46 7.01 -26.54
CA LEU A 182 20.12 8.43 -26.38
C LEU A 182 21.39 9.29 -26.32
N LEU A 183 22.35 8.94 -25.46
CA LEU A 183 23.61 9.68 -25.32
C LEU A 183 24.39 9.70 -26.64
N SER A 184 24.51 8.56 -27.32
CA SER A 184 25.20 8.47 -28.61
C SER A 184 24.55 9.37 -29.67
N ARG A 185 23.22 9.45 -29.73
CA ARG A 185 22.51 10.33 -30.68
C ARG A 185 22.62 11.80 -30.33
N LEU A 186 22.72 12.13 -29.03
CA LEU A 186 23.02 13.48 -28.57
C LEU A 186 24.44 13.89 -28.98
N ASP A 187 25.42 13.01 -28.81
CA ASP A 187 26.82 13.26 -29.17
C ASP A 187 27.02 13.46 -30.67
N SER A 188 26.30 12.69 -31.50
CA SER A 188 26.37 12.81 -32.96
C SER A 188 25.42 13.86 -33.54
N ASN A 189 24.71 14.63 -32.71
CA ASN A 189 23.66 15.57 -33.11
C ASN A 189 22.63 14.96 -34.10
N ALA A 190 22.30 13.68 -33.91
CA ALA A 190 21.41 12.90 -34.77
C ALA A 190 20.09 12.52 -34.07
N LEU A 191 19.80 13.14 -32.92
CA LEU A 191 18.57 12.86 -32.18
C LEU A 191 17.35 13.36 -32.96
N THR A 192 16.41 12.46 -33.23
CA THR A 192 15.11 12.78 -33.80
C THR A 192 14.04 12.57 -32.74
N LEU A 193 13.13 13.54 -32.60
CA LEU A 193 12.02 13.48 -31.65
C LEU A 193 10.73 13.14 -32.40
N GLU A 194 10.12 12.01 -32.07
CA GLU A 194 8.87 11.52 -32.65
C GLU A 194 7.68 12.07 -31.86
N PRO A 195 6.75 12.82 -32.47
CA PRO A 195 5.51 13.20 -31.79
C PRO A 195 4.64 11.97 -31.52
N GLN A 196 4.03 11.93 -30.33
CA GLN A 196 3.13 10.85 -29.97
C GLN A 196 1.76 11.01 -30.65
N ASP A 197 1.16 9.89 -31.09
CA ASP A 197 -0.25 9.87 -31.52
C ASP A 197 -1.20 9.84 -30.31
N MET A 198 -1.57 11.03 -29.84
CA MET A 198 -2.40 11.17 -28.63
C MET A 198 -3.78 10.51 -28.74
N ALA A 199 -4.27 10.17 -29.95
CA ALA A 199 -5.51 9.41 -30.10
C ALA A 199 -5.41 7.97 -29.57
N GLN A 200 -4.18 7.43 -29.45
CA GLN A 200 -3.91 6.10 -28.91
C GLN A 200 -3.57 6.12 -27.41
N ARG A 201 -3.67 7.28 -26.75
CA ARG A 201 -3.24 7.42 -25.35
C ARG A 201 -4.14 6.63 -24.40
N SER A 202 -3.52 5.85 -23.52
CA SER A 202 -4.15 5.28 -22.34
C SER A 202 -3.34 5.68 -21.10
N PHE A 203 -4.02 5.99 -20.00
CA PHE A 203 -3.41 6.52 -18.79
C PHE A 203 -3.93 5.83 -17.55
N TYR A 204 -3.01 5.37 -16.70
CA TYR A 204 -3.29 4.73 -15.43
C TYR A 204 -2.72 5.57 -14.29
N ALA A 205 -3.61 6.20 -13.51
CA ALA A 205 -3.21 6.98 -12.35
C ALA A 205 -2.57 6.10 -11.27
N LYS A 206 -1.68 6.68 -10.45
CA LYS A 206 -0.96 6.01 -9.36
C LYS A 206 -1.83 5.13 -8.46
N TRP A 207 -3.05 5.59 -8.17
CA TRP A 207 -3.96 4.93 -7.22
C TRP A 207 -4.96 3.99 -7.88
N ARG A 208 -4.95 3.88 -9.21
CA ARG A 208 -5.83 2.97 -9.94
C ARG A 208 -5.66 1.55 -9.41
N ARG A 209 -6.78 0.84 -9.24
CA ARG A 209 -6.78 -0.57 -8.83
C ARG A 209 -7.30 -1.48 -9.93
N PRO A 210 -6.78 -2.74 -10.03
CA PRO A 210 -7.31 -3.72 -10.97
C PRO A 210 -8.82 -3.90 -10.79
N GLU A 211 -9.50 -4.25 -11.88
CA GLU A 211 -10.91 -4.58 -11.83
C GLU A 211 -11.21 -5.63 -10.76
N SER A 212 -12.42 -5.57 -10.20
CA SER A 212 -12.87 -6.50 -9.14
C SER A 212 -12.02 -6.49 -7.87
N GLY A 213 -11.17 -5.47 -7.65
CA GLY A 213 -10.22 -5.49 -6.54
C GLY A 213 -9.26 -6.69 -6.58
N ALA A 214 -8.95 -7.17 -7.79
CA ALA A 214 -8.15 -8.35 -8.08
C ALA A 214 -8.73 -9.70 -7.60
N HIS A 215 -10.06 -9.81 -7.44
CA HIS A 215 -10.69 -11.11 -7.26
C HIS A 215 -10.73 -11.91 -8.57
N LEU A 216 -10.53 -13.22 -8.47
CA LEU A 216 -10.74 -14.15 -9.57
C LEU A 216 -12.21 -14.16 -9.98
N ARG A 217 -12.49 -13.69 -11.19
CA ARG A 217 -13.81 -13.77 -11.83
C ARG A 217 -13.86 -15.02 -12.70
N TRP A 218 -14.48 -16.08 -12.21
CA TRP A 218 -14.48 -17.38 -12.92
C TRP A 218 -15.07 -17.33 -14.32
N SER A 219 -15.99 -16.40 -14.60
CA SER A 219 -16.55 -16.19 -15.93
C SER A 219 -15.53 -15.72 -16.98
N MET A 220 -14.36 -15.23 -16.55
CA MET A 220 -13.29 -14.81 -17.45
C MET A 220 -12.56 -16.02 -18.06
N PRO A 221 -11.95 -15.87 -19.25
CA PRO A 221 -11.05 -16.88 -19.80
C PRO A 221 -9.85 -17.18 -18.89
N ALA A 222 -9.36 -18.41 -18.93
CA ALA A 222 -8.25 -18.89 -18.12
C ALA A 222 -6.98 -18.02 -18.22
N HIS A 223 -6.66 -17.55 -19.44
CA HIS A 223 -5.48 -16.71 -19.67
C HIS A 223 -5.60 -15.33 -18.98
N ALA A 224 -6.81 -14.78 -18.87
CA ALA A 224 -7.06 -13.51 -18.17
C ALA A 224 -6.87 -13.67 -16.65
N LEU A 225 -7.33 -14.78 -16.07
CA LEU A 225 -7.08 -15.09 -14.66
C LEU A 225 -5.60 -15.33 -14.38
N SER A 226 -4.89 -16.00 -15.30
CA SER A 226 -3.43 -16.15 -15.23
C SER A 226 -2.71 -14.81 -15.34
N ALA A 227 -3.13 -13.94 -16.26
CA ALA A 227 -2.62 -12.59 -16.40
C ALA A 227 -2.80 -11.77 -15.12
N LEU A 228 -3.96 -11.85 -14.45
CA LEU A 228 -4.19 -11.19 -13.17
C LEU A 228 -3.15 -11.59 -12.11
N ALA A 229 -2.89 -12.90 -11.96
CA ALA A 229 -1.90 -13.38 -11.00
C ALA A 229 -0.48 -12.88 -11.35
N ARG A 230 -0.08 -12.99 -12.62
CA ARG A 230 1.24 -12.56 -13.10
C ARG A 230 1.46 -11.05 -13.00
N ALA A 231 0.44 -10.25 -13.31
CA ALA A 231 0.48 -8.80 -13.27
C ALA A 231 0.63 -8.22 -11.86
N LEU A 232 0.32 -9.01 -10.84
CA LEU A 232 0.40 -8.64 -9.43
C LEU A 232 1.54 -9.38 -8.70
N ASP A 233 2.36 -10.13 -9.43
CA ASP A 233 3.55 -10.79 -8.91
C ASP A 233 4.79 -9.89 -9.11
N PHE A 234 5.13 -9.19 -8.03
CA PHE A 234 6.32 -8.34 -7.92
C PHE A 234 7.50 -9.09 -7.27
N GLY A 235 7.38 -10.39 -7.03
CA GLY A 235 8.36 -11.18 -6.29
C GLY A 235 8.30 -10.96 -4.77
N ASP A 236 9.14 -11.69 -4.03
CA ASP A 236 9.07 -11.72 -2.57
C ASP A 236 9.77 -10.54 -1.88
N HIS A 237 10.74 -9.95 -2.56
CA HIS A 237 11.65 -8.94 -2.01
C HIS A 237 11.34 -7.52 -2.46
N TYR A 238 10.32 -7.32 -3.31
CA TYR A 238 9.91 -6.00 -3.77
C TYR A 238 8.50 -5.68 -3.29
N PRO A 239 8.19 -4.39 -3.04
CA PRO A 239 6.85 -3.98 -2.69
C PRO A 239 5.91 -4.17 -3.88
N ASN A 240 4.72 -4.71 -3.63
CA ASN A 240 3.60 -4.66 -4.57
C ASN A 240 2.67 -3.50 -4.18
N PRO A 241 2.63 -2.37 -4.91
CA PRO A 241 1.84 -1.18 -4.55
C PRO A 241 0.38 -1.22 -5.02
N LEU A 242 -0.02 -2.28 -5.74
CA LEU A 242 -1.36 -2.42 -6.31
C LEU A 242 -2.28 -3.14 -5.32
N THR A 243 -2.17 -4.46 -5.24
CA THR A 243 -2.93 -5.37 -4.37
C THR A 243 -2.52 -6.82 -4.69
N SER A 244 -2.92 -7.79 -3.86
CA SER A 244 -2.73 -9.22 -4.12
C SER A 244 -3.91 -9.80 -4.92
N PRO A 245 -3.70 -10.82 -5.79
CA PRO A 245 -4.78 -11.61 -6.37
C PRO A 245 -5.58 -12.33 -5.29
N LYS A 246 -6.92 -12.35 -5.42
CA LYS A 246 -7.81 -12.86 -4.37
C LYS A 246 -8.79 -13.91 -4.88
N LEU A 247 -9.09 -14.85 -4.00
CA LEU A 247 -10.20 -15.78 -4.10
C LEU A 247 -11.28 -15.33 -3.10
N TRP A 248 -12.51 -15.13 -3.58
CA TRP A 248 -13.66 -14.88 -2.71
C TRP A 248 -14.43 -16.18 -2.47
N VAL A 249 -14.52 -16.62 -1.22
CA VAL A 249 -15.25 -17.83 -0.84
C VAL A 249 -15.69 -17.75 0.63
N ALA A 250 -16.85 -18.33 0.96
CA ALA A 250 -17.41 -18.29 2.31
C ALA A 250 -17.43 -16.87 2.93
N ASN A 251 -17.72 -15.85 2.10
CA ASN A 251 -17.82 -14.44 2.51
C ASN A 251 -16.51 -13.87 3.10
N THR A 252 -15.37 -14.43 2.67
CA THR A 252 -14.03 -13.95 3.00
C THR A 252 -13.12 -14.02 1.78
N ALA A 253 -12.07 -13.20 1.80
CA ALA A 253 -11.05 -13.17 0.76
C ALA A 253 -9.78 -13.90 1.21
N PHE A 254 -9.27 -14.76 0.34
CA PHE A 254 -7.95 -15.40 0.48
C PHE A 254 -7.03 -14.89 -0.62
N ALA A 255 -5.74 -14.72 -0.31
CA ALA A 255 -4.76 -14.44 -1.35
C ALA A 255 -4.38 -15.73 -2.08
N ILE A 256 -4.06 -15.59 -3.37
CA ILE A 256 -3.51 -16.66 -4.19
C ILE A 256 -2.26 -16.14 -4.89
N ARG A 257 -1.34 -17.05 -5.24
CA ARG A 257 -0.08 -16.67 -5.89
C ARG A 257 -0.06 -16.98 -7.38
N GLN A 258 -0.62 -18.12 -7.79
CA GLN A 258 -0.51 -18.56 -9.16
C GLN A 258 -1.83 -19.09 -9.70
N VAL A 259 -2.07 -18.80 -10.98
CA VAL A 259 -3.17 -19.37 -11.77
C VAL A 259 -2.57 -19.88 -13.08
N HIS A 260 -2.60 -21.20 -13.27
CA HIS A 260 -2.04 -21.88 -14.42
C HIS A 260 -3.16 -22.39 -15.34
N PRO A 261 -3.32 -21.84 -16.55
CA PRO A 261 -4.26 -22.35 -17.53
C PRO A 261 -3.92 -23.78 -17.94
N LEU A 262 -4.93 -24.65 -17.96
CA LEU A 262 -4.86 -25.98 -18.54
C LEU A 262 -5.29 -25.95 -20.01
N ARG A 263 -4.93 -27.00 -20.75
CA ARG A 263 -5.40 -27.19 -22.13
C ARG A 263 -6.81 -27.76 -22.20
N GLN A 264 -7.27 -28.39 -21.12
CA GLN A 264 -8.57 -29.04 -21.04
C GLN A 264 -9.66 -28.05 -20.65
N CYS A 265 -10.85 -28.20 -21.26
CA CYS A 265 -12.09 -27.62 -20.79
C CYS A 265 -12.97 -28.76 -20.24
N SER A 266 -13.33 -28.71 -18.97
CA SER A 266 -14.17 -29.75 -18.37
C SER A 266 -15.67 -29.60 -18.68
N GLY A 267 -16.08 -28.51 -19.34
CA GLY A 267 -17.47 -28.25 -19.75
C GLY A 267 -18.45 -28.02 -18.59
N LYS A 268 -17.96 -27.86 -17.36
CA LYS A 268 -18.78 -27.49 -16.20
C LYS A 268 -18.96 -25.97 -16.15
N PRO A 269 -20.03 -25.46 -15.49
CA PRO A 269 -20.22 -24.03 -15.30
C PRO A 269 -18.97 -23.36 -14.70
N PRO A 270 -18.59 -22.14 -15.13
CA PRO A 270 -17.45 -21.44 -14.56
C PRO A 270 -17.52 -21.32 -13.03
N GLY A 271 -16.39 -21.55 -12.36
CA GLY A 271 -16.29 -21.53 -10.90
C GLY A 271 -16.60 -22.89 -10.25
N THR A 272 -16.76 -23.96 -11.03
CA THR A 272 -16.92 -25.32 -10.48
C THR A 272 -15.55 -25.87 -10.08
N LEU A 273 -15.42 -26.29 -8.82
CA LEU A 273 -14.24 -26.97 -8.30
C LEU A 273 -14.24 -28.43 -8.78
N ILE A 274 -13.36 -28.79 -9.70
CA ILE A 274 -13.37 -30.12 -10.34
C ILE A 274 -12.26 -31.05 -9.85
N GLY A 275 -11.26 -30.51 -9.15
CA GLY A 275 -10.18 -31.26 -8.54
C GLY A 275 -9.58 -30.51 -7.36
N ILE A 276 -9.20 -31.24 -6.31
CA ILE A 276 -8.52 -30.73 -5.13
C ILE A 276 -7.30 -31.61 -4.93
N ALA A 277 -6.12 -31.00 -4.97
CA ALA A 277 -4.84 -31.62 -4.64
C ALA A 277 -4.26 -30.95 -3.39
N SER A 278 -3.15 -31.48 -2.86
CA SER A 278 -2.49 -30.91 -1.68
C SER A 278 -1.96 -29.49 -1.91
N ASP A 279 -1.60 -29.14 -3.15
CA ASP A 279 -0.97 -27.85 -3.50
C ASP A 279 -1.82 -26.98 -4.43
N ALA A 280 -2.96 -27.48 -4.93
CA ALA A 280 -3.72 -26.82 -5.98
C ALA A 280 -5.22 -27.14 -5.96
N TRP A 281 -6.02 -26.18 -6.44
CA TRP A 281 -7.40 -26.40 -6.84
C TRP A 281 -7.52 -26.33 -8.36
N GLN A 282 -8.21 -27.30 -8.97
CA GLN A 282 -8.60 -27.23 -10.37
C GLN A 282 -10.01 -26.66 -10.48
N VAL A 283 -10.15 -25.52 -11.15
CA VAL A 283 -11.41 -24.78 -11.25
C VAL A 283 -11.73 -24.50 -12.71
N THR A 284 -13.00 -24.67 -13.10
CA THR A 284 -13.46 -24.31 -14.44
C THR A 284 -13.58 -22.79 -14.61
N THR A 285 -13.36 -22.31 -15.83
CA THR A 285 -13.44 -20.87 -16.15
C THR A 285 -14.33 -20.63 -17.37
N GLY A 286 -14.41 -19.39 -17.86
CA GLY A 286 -15.08 -19.07 -19.12
C GLY A 286 -14.44 -19.67 -20.38
N SER A 287 -13.26 -20.30 -20.27
CA SER A 287 -12.61 -20.99 -21.39
C SER A 287 -12.13 -22.40 -21.01
N THR A 288 -10.85 -22.55 -20.67
CA THR A 288 -10.25 -23.80 -20.19
C THR A 288 -10.16 -23.78 -18.67
N ASP A 289 -9.92 -24.93 -18.07
CA ASP A 289 -9.77 -25.01 -16.62
C ASP A 289 -8.44 -24.38 -16.17
N VAL A 290 -8.34 -24.03 -14.90
CA VAL A 290 -7.12 -23.50 -14.29
C VAL A 290 -6.72 -24.29 -13.06
N LEU A 291 -5.42 -24.37 -12.78
CA LEU A 291 -4.90 -24.72 -11.46
C LEU A 291 -4.59 -23.44 -10.68
N VAL A 292 -5.27 -23.26 -9.55
CA VAL A 292 -5.01 -22.18 -8.58
C VAL A 292 -4.12 -22.71 -7.48
N ARG A 293 -3.04 -21.99 -7.16
CA ARG A 293 -2.00 -22.42 -6.20
C ARG A 293 -1.54 -21.27 -5.29
N GLY A 294 -0.87 -21.65 -4.20
CA GLY A 294 -0.25 -20.72 -3.26
C GLY A 294 -1.27 -19.94 -2.47
N PHE A 295 -2.20 -20.65 -1.84
CA PHE A 295 -3.24 -20.07 -1.00
C PHE A 295 -2.64 -19.51 0.30
N SER A 296 -3.09 -18.34 0.71
CA SER A 296 -2.75 -17.77 2.01
C SER A 296 -3.89 -16.90 2.54
N SER A 297 -3.84 -16.58 3.83
CA SER A 297 -4.56 -15.41 4.35
C SER A 297 -4.06 -14.15 3.64
N LEU A 298 -4.81 -13.05 3.74
CA LEU A 298 -4.37 -11.77 3.18
C LEU A 298 -3.07 -11.27 3.85
N GLU A 299 -2.86 -11.58 5.14
CA GLU A 299 -1.62 -11.28 5.87
C GLU A 299 -0.43 -12.17 5.46
N GLY A 300 -0.66 -13.19 4.61
CA GLY A 300 0.39 -14.07 4.11
C GLY A 300 0.64 -15.32 4.96
N VAL A 301 -0.33 -15.76 5.77
CA VAL A 301 -0.26 -17.08 6.43
C VAL A 301 -0.63 -18.16 5.40
N PRO A 302 0.28 -19.06 5.03
CA PRO A 302 0.03 -20.04 3.98
C PRO A 302 -1.00 -21.09 4.42
N TYR A 303 -1.78 -21.58 3.45
CA TYR A 303 -2.68 -22.72 3.61
C TYR A 303 -2.27 -23.87 2.67
N VAL A 304 -2.37 -25.10 3.18
CA VAL A 304 -2.36 -26.29 2.33
C VAL A 304 -3.70 -26.36 1.58
N ALA A 305 -3.68 -26.62 0.28
CA ALA A 305 -4.86 -26.40 -0.56
C ALA A 305 -6.02 -27.34 -0.22
N ASN A 306 -5.75 -28.63 0.04
CA ASN A 306 -6.80 -29.57 0.44
C ASN A 306 -7.34 -29.26 1.84
N GLU A 307 -6.47 -28.94 2.80
CA GLU A 307 -6.90 -28.57 4.17
C GLU A 307 -7.78 -27.31 4.15
N LEU A 308 -7.46 -26.33 3.29
CA LEU A 308 -8.30 -25.15 3.10
C LEU A 308 -9.67 -25.52 2.53
N ALA A 309 -9.72 -26.44 1.55
CA ALA A 309 -11.00 -26.91 1.00
C ALA A 309 -11.84 -27.61 2.08
N ASP A 310 -11.22 -28.48 2.88
CA ASP A 310 -11.86 -29.19 3.99
C ASP A 310 -12.40 -28.20 5.03
N ALA A 311 -11.59 -27.20 5.43
CA ALA A 311 -11.99 -26.15 6.38
C ALA A 311 -13.15 -25.28 5.86
N LEU A 312 -13.27 -25.12 4.55
CA LEU A 312 -14.36 -24.41 3.89
C LEU A 312 -15.54 -25.32 3.52
N ALA A 313 -15.50 -26.60 3.88
CA ALA A 313 -16.47 -27.63 3.49
C ALA A 313 -16.71 -27.69 1.97
N LEU A 314 -15.65 -27.52 1.18
CA LEU A 314 -15.65 -27.60 -0.28
C LEU A 314 -15.20 -28.98 -0.74
N GLY A 315 -15.91 -29.52 -1.73
CA GLY A 315 -15.57 -30.79 -2.38
C GLY A 315 -15.57 -30.67 -3.89
N ARG A 316 -15.24 -31.77 -4.56
CA ARG A 316 -15.38 -31.86 -6.01
C ARG A 316 -16.85 -31.66 -6.39
N GLY A 317 -17.10 -30.74 -7.32
CA GLY A 317 -18.43 -30.32 -7.75
C GLY A 317 -18.97 -29.09 -7.03
N SER A 318 -18.31 -28.61 -5.96
CA SER A 318 -18.70 -27.37 -5.30
C SER A 318 -18.62 -26.18 -6.27
N SER A 319 -19.63 -25.30 -6.20
CA SER A 319 -19.62 -24.03 -6.93
C SER A 319 -18.97 -22.96 -6.07
N LEU A 320 -17.91 -22.33 -6.59
CA LEU A 320 -17.34 -21.13 -6.01
C LEU A 320 -18.22 -19.92 -6.37
N PRO A 321 -18.24 -18.87 -5.53
CA PRO A 321 -19.04 -17.67 -5.79
C PRO A 321 -18.71 -17.01 -7.13
N VAL A 322 -19.74 -16.59 -7.85
CA VAL A 322 -19.61 -15.74 -9.05
C VAL A 322 -19.96 -14.32 -8.64
N LEU A 323 -18.97 -13.42 -8.75
CA LEU A 323 -19.13 -12.02 -8.37
C LEU A 323 -19.97 -11.25 -9.39
N THR A 324 -20.95 -10.51 -8.92
CA THR A 324 -21.76 -9.58 -9.72
C THR A 324 -20.95 -8.35 -10.12
N GLN A 325 -21.39 -7.64 -11.17
CA GLN A 325 -20.77 -6.38 -11.61
C GLN A 325 -20.69 -5.37 -10.46
N GLU A 326 -21.75 -5.25 -9.67
CA GLU A 326 -21.84 -4.32 -8.54
C GLU A 326 -20.82 -4.65 -7.44
N GLU A 327 -20.73 -5.93 -7.04
CA GLU A 327 -19.73 -6.40 -6.08
C GLU A 327 -18.29 -6.16 -6.55
N THR A 328 -18.02 -6.40 -7.85
CA THR A 328 -16.69 -6.17 -8.42
C THR A 328 -16.29 -4.69 -8.41
N GLU A 329 -17.22 -3.81 -8.74
CA GLU A 329 -16.99 -2.37 -8.76
C GLU A 329 -16.87 -1.81 -7.33
N LEU A 330 -17.66 -2.33 -6.40
CA LEU A 330 -17.62 -1.98 -4.99
C LEU A 330 -16.26 -2.32 -4.37
N ALA A 331 -15.73 -3.52 -4.63
CA ALA A 331 -14.41 -3.93 -4.15
C ALA A 331 -13.29 -3.03 -4.73
N ARG A 332 -13.34 -2.76 -6.04
CA ARG A 332 -12.35 -1.92 -6.74
C ARG A 332 -12.36 -0.49 -6.20
N SER A 333 -13.52 0.16 -6.18
CA SER A 333 -13.68 1.54 -5.75
C SER A 333 -13.28 1.75 -4.29
N THR A 334 -13.59 0.79 -3.41
CA THR A 334 -13.16 0.79 -2.00
C THR A 334 -11.64 0.80 -1.87
N LEU A 335 -10.95 -0.11 -2.57
CA LEU A 335 -9.48 -0.17 -2.57
C LEU A 335 -8.84 1.08 -3.17
N GLU A 336 -9.39 1.60 -4.27
CA GLU A 336 -8.90 2.80 -4.95
C GLU A 336 -9.06 4.06 -4.08
N THR A 337 -10.15 4.16 -3.32
CA THR A 337 -10.38 5.26 -2.37
C THR A 337 -9.38 5.24 -1.21
N LEU A 338 -8.96 4.05 -0.75
CA LEU A 338 -8.04 3.90 0.37
C LEU A 338 -6.56 3.92 -0.04
N ALA A 339 -6.25 3.73 -1.33
CA ALA A 339 -4.89 3.67 -1.86
C ALA A 339 -3.99 4.86 -1.48
N PRO A 340 -4.47 6.13 -1.46
CA PRO A 340 -3.65 7.26 -1.01
C PRO A 340 -3.17 7.17 0.45
N SER A 341 -3.91 6.46 1.31
CA SER A 341 -3.57 6.26 2.72
C SER A 341 -2.62 5.08 2.95
N GLU A 342 -2.28 4.31 1.91
CA GLU A 342 -1.49 3.09 2.06
C GLU A 342 -0.06 3.37 2.58
N ALA A 343 0.57 4.46 2.13
CA ALA A 343 1.90 4.85 2.62
C ALA A 343 1.89 5.17 4.12
N PHE A 344 0.85 5.87 4.59
CA PHE A 344 0.64 6.13 6.02
C PHE A 344 0.54 4.81 6.80
N TRP A 345 -0.32 3.88 6.35
CA TRP A 345 -0.52 2.61 7.05
C TRP A 345 0.71 1.72 7.04
N ARG A 346 1.45 1.65 5.94
CA ARG A 346 2.71 0.93 5.85
C ARG A 346 3.69 1.41 6.93
N GLU A 347 3.90 2.72 7.01
CA GLU A 347 4.81 3.30 8.00
C GLU A 347 4.31 3.13 9.44
N HIS A 348 2.99 3.21 9.64
CA HIS A 348 2.39 3.05 10.96
C HIS A 348 2.48 1.61 11.48
N LEU A 349 2.23 0.63 10.61
CA LEU A 349 2.36 -0.80 10.90
C LEU A 349 3.81 -1.23 11.10
N ALA A 350 4.75 -0.67 10.33
CA ALA A 350 6.18 -0.96 10.49
C ALA A 350 6.71 -0.54 11.88
N ARG A 351 6.04 0.42 12.53
CA ARG A 351 6.35 0.85 13.90
C ARG A 351 5.66 0.02 14.98
N SER A 352 4.77 -0.93 14.64
CA SER A 352 3.95 -1.67 15.62
C SER A 352 4.72 -2.59 16.59
N GLY A 353 6.05 -2.65 16.51
CA GLY A 353 6.90 -3.22 17.56
C GLY A 353 7.24 -2.23 18.69
N ALA A 354 7.21 -0.93 18.43
CA ALA A 354 7.51 0.13 19.40
C ALA A 354 6.22 0.54 20.13
N GLY A 355 6.26 0.58 21.47
CA GLY A 355 5.11 1.03 22.27
C GLY A 355 4.01 -0.02 22.47
N ARG A 356 4.31 -1.31 22.24
CA ARG A 356 3.40 -2.40 22.63
C ARG A 356 3.35 -2.50 24.15
N LEU A 357 2.13 -2.59 24.68
CA LEU A 357 1.91 -2.85 26.10
C LEU A 357 2.40 -4.26 26.43
N ILE A 358 3.20 -4.38 27.49
CA ILE A 358 3.77 -5.66 27.91
C ILE A 358 2.88 -6.22 29.02
N PHE A 359 2.02 -7.16 28.65
CA PHE A 359 1.29 -7.99 29.62
C PHE A 359 2.13 -9.23 29.98
N PRO A 360 2.04 -9.74 31.21
CA PRO A 360 2.61 -11.03 31.59
C PRO A 360 2.19 -12.07 30.55
N SER A 361 3.17 -12.78 29.97
CA SER A 361 2.87 -13.74 28.90
C SER A 361 2.00 -14.87 29.46
N PRO A 362 0.96 -15.30 28.74
CA PRO A 362 0.17 -16.44 29.17
C PRO A 362 1.09 -17.66 29.28
N ARG A 363 1.01 -18.38 30.39
CA ARG A 363 1.52 -19.76 30.42
C ARG A 363 0.65 -20.55 29.46
N ASP A 364 1.25 -21.15 28.43
CA ASP A 364 0.53 -21.85 27.38
C ASP A 364 -0.17 -23.10 27.96
N HIS A 365 -1.42 -22.93 28.36
CA HIS A 365 -2.32 -24.03 28.72
C HIS A 365 -3.34 -24.05 27.59
N GLY A 366 -3.23 -25.02 26.68
CA GLY A 366 -3.99 -25.14 25.43
C GLY A 366 -5.51 -25.35 25.58
N GLY A 367 -6.15 -24.65 26.52
CA GLY A 367 -7.59 -24.58 26.70
C GLY A 367 -8.18 -23.28 26.17
N GLN A 368 -9.49 -23.30 25.92
CA GLN A 368 -10.28 -22.13 25.54
C GLN A 368 -10.13 -21.04 26.63
N ARG A 369 -9.66 -19.84 26.25
CA ARG A 369 -9.50 -18.71 27.18
C ARG A 369 -10.87 -18.25 27.67
N ALA A 370 -11.18 -18.52 28.94
CA ALA A 370 -12.37 -17.97 29.57
C ALA A 370 -12.25 -16.43 29.60
N ARG A 371 -13.21 -15.73 29.00
CA ARG A 371 -13.24 -14.26 29.03
C ARG A 371 -14.19 -13.79 30.14
N ALA A 372 -13.73 -12.81 30.92
CA ALA A 372 -14.53 -12.10 31.90
C ALA A 372 -14.98 -10.75 31.34
N THR A 373 -16.15 -10.28 31.76
CA THR A 373 -16.71 -8.99 31.38
C THR A 373 -17.08 -8.22 32.65
N THR A 374 -16.70 -6.94 32.72
CA THR A 374 -17.10 -6.07 33.83
C THR A 374 -18.44 -5.39 33.56
N ASP A 375 -19.04 -4.83 34.61
CA ASP A 375 -20.14 -3.88 34.47
C ASP A 375 -19.70 -2.61 33.72
N TRP A 376 -20.69 -1.80 33.30
CA TRP A 376 -20.48 -0.49 32.71
C TRP A 376 -20.23 0.58 33.78
N PHE A 377 -19.11 1.28 33.68
CA PHE A 377 -18.71 2.36 34.59
C PHE A 377 -18.69 3.71 33.88
N SER A 378 -18.79 4.80 34.63
CA SER A 378 -18.52 6.14 34.13
C SER A 378 -17.06 6.51 34.45
N PRO A 379 -16.31 7.10 33.51
CA PRO A 379 -15.00 7.65 33.82
C PRO A 379 -15.17 8.79 34.81
N HIS A 380 -14.16 9.03 35.65
CA HIS A 380 -14.19 10.21 36.50
C HIS A 380 -14.27 11.48 35.64
N PRO A 381 -15.16 12.45 35.94
CA PRO A 381 -15.23 13.70 35.19
C PRO A 381 -13.96 14.52 35.44
N VAL A 382 -13.06 14.56 34.45
CA VAL A 382 -11.81 15.35 34.51
C VAL A 382 -11.96 16.71 33.80
N MET A 383 -12.95 16.86 32.91
CA MET A 383 -13.22 18.10 32.16
C MET A 383 -14.62 18.07 31.53
N ARG A 384 -15.27 19.24 31.34
CA ARG A 384 -16.40 19.34 30.40
C ARG A 384 -15.85 19.36 28.97
N CYS A 385 -16.01 18.26 28.26
CA CYS A 385 -15.66 18.12 26.84
C CYS A 385 -16.92 17.76 26.05
N GLU A 386 -16.94 18.14 24.76
CA GLU A 386 -18.09 17.89 23.88
C GLU A 386 -18.27 16.40 23.52
N ASP A 387 -17.19 15.60 23.54
CA ASP A 387 -17.22 14.17 23.19
C ASP A 387 -16.85 13.28 24.40
N PRO A 388 -17.84 12.62 25.05
CA PRO A 388 -17.62 11.74 26.20
C PRO A 388 -16.69 10.54 25.92
N ALA A 389 -16.66 10.03 24.68
CA ALA A 389 -15.77 8.92 24.32
C ALA A 389 -14.30 9.38 24.29
N VAL A 390 -14.05 10.60 23.81
CA VAL A 390 -12.70 11.20 23.82
C VAL A 390 -12.21 11.41 25.26
N VAL A 391 -13.07 11.85 26.17
CA VAL A 391 -12.73 11.97 27.60
C VAL A 391 -12.31 10.62 28.17
N THR A 392 -13.10 9.58 27.90
CA THR A 392 -12.82 8.21 28.35
C THR A 392 -11.49 7.70 27.85
N LEU A 393 -11.20 7.91 26.57
CA LEU A 393 -9.93 7.55 25.94
C LEU A 393 -8.74 8.34 26.53
N SER A 394 -8.95 9.61 26.85
CA SER A 394 -7.92 10.47 27.46
C SER A 394 -7.59 9.97 28.88
N THR A 395 -8.62 9.65 29.67
CA THR A 395 -8.46 9.02 30.99
C THR A 395 -7.78 7.67 30.88
N PHE A 396 -8.18 6.83 29.91
CA PHE A 396 -7.54 5.55 29.65
C PHE A 396 -6.04 5.72 29.34
N LEU A 397 -5.69 6.66 28.45
CA LEU A 397 -4.30 6.90 28.05
C LEU A 397 -3.42 7.29 29.23
N GLY A 398 -3.86 8.18 30.11
CA GLY A 398 -3.05 8.52 31.28
C GLY A 398 -3.00 7.40 32.32
N CYS A 399 -4.04 6.55 32.45
CA CYS A 399 -3.96 5.33 33.26
C CYS A 399 -2.90 4.36 32.71
N ILE A 400 -2.85 4.19 31.39
CA ILE A 400 -1.82 3.38 30.72
C ILE A 400 -0.44 3.97 30.94
N GLN A 401 -0.27 5.29 30.85
CA GLN A 401 1.01 5.93 31.10
C GLN A 401 1.50 5.66 32.53
N LEU A 402 0.62 5.75 33.53
CA LEU A 402 0.97 5.49 34.93
C LEU A 402 1.33 4.03 35.18
N GLU A 403 0.66 3.10 34.50
CA GLU A 403 0.85 1.66 34.70
C GLU A 403 2.09 1.11 33.96
N PHE A 404 2.33 1.58 32.72
CA PHE A 404 3.36 1.02 31.85
C PHE A 404 4.58 1.95 31.66
N ASN A 405 4.47 3.23 32.02
CA ASN A 405 5.54 4.23 31.92
C ASN A 405 6.19 4.31 30.51
N GLN A 406 5.37 4.23 29.46
CA GLN A 406 5.80 4.31 28.06
C GLN A 406 5.49 5.68 27.47
N SER A 407 6.40 6.20 26.62
CA SER A 407 6.22 7.46 25.89
C SER A 407 5.47 7.31 24.56
N CYS A 408 5.36 6.08 24.08
CA CYS A 408 4.58 5.72 22.90
C CYS A 408 3.73 4.51 23.28
N VAL A 409 2.43 4.58 23.03
CA VAL A 409 1.46 3.52 23.33
C VAL A 409 0.68 3.20 22.07
N GLN A 410 0.65 1.92 21.68
CA GLN A 410 -0.23 1.44 20.64
C GLN A 410 -1.28 0.48 21.19
N VAL A 411 -2.54 0.71 20.79
CA VAL A 411 -3.68 -0.17 21.05
C VAL A 411 -4.41 -0.47 19.74
N GLY A 412 -5.15 -1.58 19.68
CA GLY A 412 -5.98 -1.88 18.53
C GLY A 412 -7.23 -1.02 18.54
N TRP A 413 -7.63 -0.48 17.40
CA TRP A 413 -8.84 0.31 17.24
C TRP A 413 -9.78 -0.35 16.24
N ARG A 414 -11.00 -0.67 16.67
CA ARG A 414 -12.02 -1.31 15.84
C ARG A 414 -12.56 -0.33 14.78
N ILE A 415 -12.63 -0.81 13.54
CA ILE A 415 -13.23 -0.12 12.41
C ILE A 415 -14.42 -0.95 11.90
N ASP A 416 -15.64 -0.43 12.06
CA ASP A 416 -16.86 -1.14 11.65
C ASP A 416 -17.02 -1.24 10.13
N GLU A 417 -16.38 -0.35 9.36
CA GLU A 417 -16.41 -0.36 7.90
C GLU A 417 -15.95 -1.72 7.32
N ALA A 418 -14.98 -2.37 7.96
CA ALA A 418 -14.46 -3.66 7.51
C ALA A 418 -15.50 -4.79 7.56
N ALA A 419 -16.53 -4.67 8.41
CA ALA A 419 -17.60 -5.65 8.54
C ALA A 419 -18.67 -5.54 7.44
N THR A 420 -18.70 -4.43 6.70
CA THR A 420 -19.60 -4.26 5.55
C THR A 420 -19.24 -5.22 4.41
N LEU A 421 -20.15 -5.43 3.45
CA LEU A 421 -19.85 -6.26 2.28
C LEU A 421 -18.63 -5.72 1.50
N SER A 422 -18.59 -4.40 1.24
CA SER A 422 -17.45 -3.75 0.58
C SER A 422 -16.16 -3.95 1.35
N GLY A 423 -16.22 -3.82 2.69
CA GLY A 423 -15.08 -4.01 3.57
C GLY A 423 -14.52 -5.44 3.52
N ARG A 424 -15.39 -6.45 3.62
CA ARG A 424 -14.97 -7.86 3.56
C ARG A 424 -14.41 -8.22 2.19
N MET A 425 -15.06 -7.78 1.12
CA MET A 425 -14.58 -8.00 -0.25
C MET A 425 -13.24 -7.32 -0.49
N ALA A 426 -13.09 -6.04 -0.15
CA ALA A 426 -11.80 -5.36 -0.23
C ALA A 426 -10.75 -5.94 0.74
N GLY A 427 -11.16 -6.81 1.66
CA GLY A 427 -10.28 -7.44 2.64
C GLY A 427 -9.72 -6.41 3.62
N LEU A 428 -10.54 -5.47 4.08
CA LEU A 428 -10.11 -4.40 4.98
C LEU A 428 -9.79 -4.93 6.38
N ALA A 429 -8.87 -4.26 7.06
CA ALA A 429 -8.55 -4.53 8.45
C ALA A 429 -9.70 -4.03 9.35
N GLU A 430 -10.26 -4.94 10.15
CA GLU A 430 -11.26 -4.60 11.18
C GLU A 430 -10.62 -3.89 12.38
N ILE A 431 -9.31 -4.06 12.55
CA ILE A 431 -8.56 -3.50 13.67
C ILE A 431 -7.29 -2.85 13.13
N VAL A 432 -7.07 -1.59 13.47
CA VAL A 432 -5.90 -0.81 13.06
C VAL A 432 -5.15 -0.28 14.30
N PRO A 433 -3.84 0.00 14.22
CA PRO A 433 -3.14 0.60 15.35
C PRO A 433 -3.63 2.02 15.58
N LEU A 434 -4.01 2.30 16.83
CA LEU A 434 -4.19 3.65 17.34
C LEU A 434 -2.99 3.97 18.25
N GLU A 435 -2.14 4.86 17.76
CA GLU A 435 -0.93 5.28 18.44
C GLU A 435 -1.13 6.60 19.18
N PHE A 436 -0.64 6.63 20.42
CA PHE A 436 -0.57 7.83 21.24
C PHE A 436 0.87 8.17 21.55
N GLN A 437 1.21 9.45 21.38
CA GLN A 437 2.49 10.01 21.83
C GLN A 437 2.26 10.73 23.15
N VAL A 438 3.06 10.41 24.16
CA VAL A 438 2.88 10.91 25.52
C VAL A 438 4.21 11.41 26.09
N GLU A 439 4.23 12.67 26.51
CA GLU A 439 5.42 13.29 27.11
C GLU A 439 5.64 12.80 28.55
N ARG A 440 6.89 12.84 29.03
CA ARG A 440 7.17 12.54 30.45
C ARG A 440 6.56 13.63 31.33
N ARG A 441 5.70 13.24 32.28
CA ARG A 441 4.95 14.14 33.20
C ARG A 441 3.85 14.98 32.50
N SER A 442 3.16 14.37 31.54
CA SER A 442 1.97 14.94 30.89
C SER A 442 0.75 14.96 31.82
N ASP A 443 -0.04 16.03 31.74
CA ASP A 443 -1.35 16.14 32.37
C ASP A 443 -2.47 15.61 31.46
N PHE A 444 -3.71 15.68 31.94
CA PHE A 444 -4.88 15.25 31.18
C PHE A 444 -5.06 16.01 29.85
N ARG A 445 -4.68 17.29 29.78
CA ARG A 445 -4.81 18.10 28.56
C ARG A 445 -3.86 17.58 27.48
N CYS A 446 -2.63 17.23 27.86
CA CYS A 446 -1.68 16.57 26.95
C CYS A 446 -2.23 15.23 26.43
N HIS A 447 -2.83 14.40 27.31
CA HIS A 447 -3.48 13.15 26.88
C HIS A 447 -4.62 13.41 25.90
N HIS A 448 -5.47 14.39 26.21
CA HIS A 448 -6.60 14.76 25.37
C HIS A 448 -6.18 15.24 23.97
N GLN A 449 -5.14 16.07 23.88
CA GLN A 449 -4.57 16.49 22.61
C GLN A 449 -4.00 15.30 21.81
N SER A 450 -3.31 14.37 22.47
CA SER A 450 -2.76 13.16 21.85
C SER A 450 -3.87 12.26 21.30
N VAL A 451 -4.93 12.01 22.07
CA VAL A 451 -6.11 11.24 21.64
C VAL A 451 -6.82 11.93 20.48
N THR A 452 -7.05 13.24 20.56
CA THR A 452 -7.73 14.00 19.51
C THR A 452 -6.96 13.95 18.19
N ARG A 453 -5.63 14.09 18.25
CA ARG A 453 -4.75 13.94 17.08
C ARG A 453 -4.83 12.53 16.51
N ALA A 454 -4.74 11.49 17.35
CA ALA A 454 -4.80 10.11 16.93
C ALA A 454 -6.14 9.77 16.24
N LEU A 455 -7.26 10.18 16.83
CA LEU A 455 -8.59 10.01 16.23
C LEU A 455 -8.78 10.83 14.95
N GLY A 456 -8.16 12.02 14.85
CA GLY A 456 -8.11 12.82 13.62
C GLY A 456 -7.44 12.06 12.47
N LEU A 457 -6.31 11.40 12.76
CA LEU A 457 -5.62 10.53 11.79
C LEU A 457 -6.48 9.32 11.39
N MET A 458 -7.18 8.69 12.33
CA MET A 458 -8.10 7.59 12.01
C MET A 458 -9.29 8.05 11.14
N LYS A 459 -9.82 9.24 11.37
CA LYS A 459 -10.86 9.83 10.51
C LYS A 459 -10.33 10.11 9.10
N GLN A 460 -9.10 10.61 8.97
CA GLN A 460 -8.46 10.91 7.69
C GLN A 460 -8.10 9.65 6.90
N HIS A 461 -7.47 8.66 7.55
CA HIS A 461 -6.89 7.50 6.88
C HIS A 461 -7.75 6.24 6.94
N ARG A 462 -8.82 6.23 7.75
CA ARG A 462 -9.82 5.17 7.90
C ARG A 462 -9.21 3.82 8.26
N THR A 463 -9.01 2.95 7.28
CA THR A 463 -8.42 1.60 7.43
C THR A 463 -7.57 1.26 6.20
N HIS A 464 -6.97 0.07 6.19
CA HIS A 464 -6.16 -0.45 5.10
C HIS A 464 -6.60 -1.86 4.67
N PRO A 465 -6.27 -2.27 3.44
CA PRO A 465 -6.36 -3.67 3.04
C PRO A 465 -5.42 -4.55 3.88
N ARG A 466 -5.88 -5.72 4.31
CA ARG A 466 -5.10 -6.70 5.08
C ARG A 466 -3.91 -7.25 4.28
N ASP A 467 -4.00 -7.22 2.96
CA ASP A 467 -2.93 -7.66 2.06
C ASP A 467 -1.68 -6.75 2.09
N ILE A 468 -1.75 -5.56 2.70
CA ILE A 468 -0.58 -4.70 2.87
C ILE A 468 0.58 -5.43 3.58
N VAL A 469 0.26 -6.29 4.56
CA VAL A 469 1.26 -7.05 5.33
C VAL A 469 2.01 -8.05 4.45
N SER A 470 1.35 -8.66 3.48
CA SER A 470 1.95 -9.62 2.55
C SER A 470 2.52 -8.98 1.29
N ARG A 471 2.30 -7.69 1.05
CA ARG A 471 2.81 -6.97 -0.13
C ARG A 471 4.12 -6.23 0.10
N TYR A 472 4.41 -5.84 1.34
CA TYR A 472 5.60 -5.05 1.69
C TYR A 472 6.62 -5.90 2.46
N PRO A 473 7.86 -6.06 1.96
CA PRO A 473 8.89 -6.89 2.59
C PRO A 473 9.13 -6.58 4.08
N GLU A 474 9.15 -5.30 4.44
CA GLU A 474 9.36 -4.82 5.82
C GLU A 474 8.25 -5.25 6.79
N LEU A 475 7.00 -5.42 6.30
CA LEU A 475 5.87 -5.88 7.11
C LEU A 475 5.80 -7.40 7.17
N LYS A 476 6.20 -8.09 6.08
CA LYS A 476 6.25 -9.56 6.04
C LYS A 476 7.07 -10.13 7.18
N THR A 477 8.14 -9.47 7.58
CA THR A 477 9.04 -9.92 8.66
C THR A 477 8.48 -9.75 10.07
N MET A 478 7.26 -9.22 10.22
CA MET A 478 6.63 -8.96 11.53
C MET A 478 5.56 -10.01 11.85
N PRO A 479 5.85 -11.05 12.67
CA PRO A 479 4.90 -12.13 12.94
C PRO A 479 3.62 -11.65 13.65
N ALA A 480 3.73 -10.59 14.46
CA ALA A 480 2.60 -10.03 15.19
C ALA A 480 1.46 -9.61 14.25
N LEU A 481 1.79 -9.00 13.10
CA LEU A 481 0.82 -8.50 12.12
C LEU A 481 0.12 -9.62 11.33
N ARG A 482 0.57 -10.88 11.47
CA ARG A 482 -0.07 -12.05 10.84
C ARG A 482 -1.16 -12.67 11.72
N THR A 483 -1.36 -12.15 12.92
CA THR A 483 -2.38 -12.61 13.87
C THR A 483 -3.66 -11.81 13.70
N GLN A 484 -4.81 -12.41 14.05
CA GLN A 484 -6.11 -11.70 14.00
C GLN A 484 -6.21 -10.55 15.00
N HIS A 485 -5.45 -10.62 16.11
CA HIS A 485 -5.46 -9.63 17.20
C HIS A 485 -4.02 -9.23 17.55
N PRO A 486 -3.38 -8.33 16.76
CA PRO A 486 -1.96 -8.03 16.94
C PRO A 486 -1.67 -7.16 18.17
N TRP A 487 -2.66 -6.45 18.72
CA TRP A 487 -2.52 -5.61 19.92
C TRP A 487 -3.06 -6.28 21.19
N GLU A 488 -2.43 -5.99 22.32
CA GLU A 488 -2.83 -6.54 23.63
C GLU A 488 -4.18 -6.02 24.09
N ILE A 489 -4.33 -4.69 24.05
CA ILE A 489 -5.58 -4.00 24.33
C ILE A 489 -6.18 -3.56 23.00
N GLY A 490 -7.46 -3.89 22.81
CA GLY A 490 -8.28 -3.35 21.74
C GLY A 490 -9.29 -2.35 22.29
N ILE A 491 -9.74 -1.44 21.45
CA ILE A 491 -10.76 -0.44 21.76
C ILE A 491 -11.90 -0.58 20.76
N SER A 492 -13.12 -0.59 21.29
CA SER A 492 -14.35 -0.66 20.50
C SER A 492 -15.33 0.39 20.98
N LEU A 493 -15.87 1.19 20.05
CA LEU A 493 -17.00 2.07 20.35
C LEU A 493 -18.30 1.27 20.17
N VAL A 494 -19.21 1.34 21.14
CA VAL A 494 -20.52 0.68 21.11
C VAL A 494 -21.57 1.75 20.88
N ARG A 495 -22.26 1.69 19.73
CA ARG A 495 -23.33 2.63 19.36
C ARG A 495 -24.70 2.01 19.61
N SER A 496 -25.64 2.83 20.10
CA SER A 496 -26.93 2.37 20.65
C SER A 496 -27.98 2.00 19.58
N ASN A 497 -27.68 2.18 18.29
CA ASN A 497 -28.66 2.03 17.22
C ASN A 497 -28.51 0.72 16.43
N ILE A 498 -29.06 -0.36 16.98
CA ILE A 498 -29.80 -1.36 16.19
C ILE A 498 -31.11 -1.62 16.94
N GLY A 499 -32.20 -1.02 16.47
CA GLY A 499 -33.54 -1.32 16.97
C GLY A 499 -33.92 -2.78 16.73
N SER A 500 -34.82 -3.31 17.58
CA SER A 500 -35.39 -4.67 17.59
C SER A 500 -34.71 -5.66 18.56
N THR A 501 -35.31 -5.73 19.76
CA THR A 501 -35.63 -6.93 20.55
C THR A 501 -34.90 -8.25 20.23
N ASN A 502 -34.24 -8.79 21.26
CA ASN A 502 -33.86 -10.20 21.40
C ASN A 502 -33.01 -10.82 20.29
N HIS A 503 -31.88 -10.19 19.98
CA HIS A 503 -30.71 -10.95 19.60
C HIS A 503 -29.71 -10.91 20.73
N THR A 504 -29.41 -12.09 21.29
CA THR A 504 -28.09 -12.44 21.81
C THR A 504 -27.05 -11.61 21.08
N LEU A 505 -26.53 -10.58 21.77
CA LEU A 505 -25.30 -9.92 21.40
C LEU A 505 -24.34 -11.06 21.11
N THR A 506 -24.06 -11.32 19.83
CA THR A 506 -22.92 -12.14 19.48
C THR A 506 -21.77 -11.49 20.23
N PRO A 507 -21.12 -12.19 21.18
CA PRO A 507 -20.10 -11.58 22.00
C PRO A 507 -19.09 -11.01 21.00
N THR A 508 -18.90 -9.69 21.03
CA THR A 508 -17.88 -8.99 20.25
C THR A 508 -16.58 -9.69 20.57
N CYS A 509 -16.17 -10.62 19.71
CA CYS A 509 -14.98 -11.44 19.88
C CYS A 509 -13.83 -10.46 20.01
N GLY A 510 -13.26 -10.37 21.21
CA GLY A 510 -12.70 -9.08 21.60
C GLY A 510 -11.50 -8.68 20.76
N VAL A 511 -11.55 -7.41 20.37
CA VAL A 511 -10.61 -6.66 19.53
C VAL A 511 -9.16 -6.85 19.98
N GLY A 512 -8.90 -6.84 21.30
CA GLY A 512 -7.56 -7.07 21.83
C GLY A 512 -7.28 -8.54 22.13
N ARG A 513 -5.98 -8.90 22.07
CA ARG A 513 -5.47 -10.23 22.40
C ARG A 513 -5.69 -10.61 23.86
N VAL A 514 -5.55 -9.64 24.77
CA VAL A 514 -5.70 -9.81 26.22
C VAL A 514 -6.97 -9.15 26.71
N ALA A 515 -7.23 -7.92 26.29
CA ALA A 515 -8.38 -7.15 26.77
C ALA A 515 -8.97 -6.25 25.69
N THR A 516 -10.26 -5.95 25.82
CA THR A 516 -10.98 -4.96 25.03
C THR A 516 -11.61 -3.95 25.96
N LEU A 517 -11.32 -2.67 25.74
CA LEU A 517 -12.04 -1.55 26.31
C LEU A 517 -13.20 -1.20 25.39
N GLU A 518 -14.43 -1.43 25.85
CA GLU A 518 -15.62 -0.97 25.15
C GLU A 518 -16.07 0.37 25.72
N ILE A 519 -16.42 1.32 24.86
CA ILE A 519 -16.85 2.68 25.22
C ILE A 519 -18.20 2.97 24.57
N GLY A 520 -19.21 3.29 25.36
CA GLY A 520 -20.55 3.69 24.92
C GLY A 520 -20.61 5.16 24.48
N GLU A 521 -21.71 5.55 23.84
CA GLU A 521 -21.94 6.92 23.32
C GLU A 521 -21.93 7.98 24.44
N GLU A 522 -22.39 7.62 25.64
CA GLU A 522 -22.37 8.45 26.83
C GLU A 522 -21.00 8.54 27.53
N GLY A 523 -19.96 7.91 26.96
CA GLY A 523 -18.62 7.84 27.55
C GLY A 523 -18.51 6.82 28.69
N ARG A 524 -19.52 5.99 28.94
CA ARG A 524 -19.37 4.85 29.85
C ARG A 524 -18.47 3.81 29.23
N PHE A 525 -17.75 3.05 30.05
CA PHE A 525 -16.84 2.01 29.59
C PHE A 525 -16.99 0.70 30.35
N ARG A 526 -16.57 -0.40 29.72
CA ARG A 526 -16.39 -1.70 30.37
C ARG A 526 -15.21 -2.44 29.77
N TRP A 527 -14.74 -3.46 30.48
CA TRP A 527 -13.66 -4.33 30.05
C TRP A 527 -14.17 -5.73 29.71
N ILE A 528 -13.67 -6.29 28.60
CA ILE A 528 -13.76 -7.71 28.27
C ILE A 528 -12.33 -8.25 28.20
N TYR A 529 -11.95 -9.21 29.03
CA TYR A 529 -10.55 -9.62 29.14
C TYR A 529 -10.38 -11.12 29.40
N ASP A 530 -9.20 -11.65 29.09
CA ASP A 530 -8.79 -13.02 29.44
C ASP A 530 -8.70 -13.17 30.97
N ALA A 531 -9.51 -14.07 31.55
CA ALA A 531 -9.72 -14.19 32.99
C ALA A 531 -8.54 -14.81 33.76
N GLN A 532 -7.36 -14.96 33.15
CA GLN A 532 -6.12 -15.28 33.85
C GLN A 532 -5.82 -14.26 34.96
N GLN A 533 -5.33 -14.73 36.11
CA GLN A 533 -5.15 -13.91 37.31
C GLN A 533 -4.29 -12.66 37.07
N ASP A 534 -3.16 -12.80 36.38
CA ASP A 534 -2.25 -11.66 36.13
C ASP A 534 -2.90 -10.57 35.26
N ASN A 535 -3.69 -10.98 34.26
CA ASN A 535 -4.44 -10.06 33.40
C ASN A 535 -5.55 -9.38 34.20
N ARG A 536 -6.26 -10.15 35.03
CA ARG A 536 -7.30 -9.64 35.92
C ARG A 536 -6.77 -8.55 36.84
N ASP A 537 -5.63 -8.77 37.48
CA ASP A 537 -5.04 -7.80 38.41
C ASP A 537 -4.68 -6.48 37.70
N ILE A 538 -4.16 -6.54 36.46
CA ILE A 538 -3.88 -5.34 35.65
C ILE A 538 -5.19 -4.61 35.30
N ILE A 539 -6.21 -5.33 34.83
CA ILE A 539 -7.48 -4.75 34.43
C ILE A 539 -8.22 -4.15 35.63
N GLU A 540 -8.18 -4.78 36.80
CA GLU A 540 -8.76 -4.23 38.04
C GLU A 540 -8.06 -2.94 38.46
N ARG A 541 -6.72 -2.85 38.35
CA ARG A 541 -5.98 -1.60 38.60
C ARG A 541 -6.32 -0.50 37.60
N LEU A 542 -6.34 -0.81 36.30
CA LEU A 542 -6.71 0.15 35.25
C LEU A 542 -8.14 0.64 35.46
N ASN A 543 -9.09 -0.26 35.72
CA ASN A 543 -10.48 0.08 36.02
C ASN A 543 -10.59 0.95 37.28
N GLY A 544 -9.85 0.62 38.35
CA GLY A 544 -9.79 1.42 39.56
C GLY A 544 -9.34 2.85 39.31
N ARG A 545 -8.22 3.03 38.60
CA ARG A 545 -7.66 4.36 38.25
C ARG A 545 -8.58 5.16 37.35
N MET A 546 -9.23 4.54 36.37
CA MET A 546 -10.17 5.23 35.48
C MET A 546 -11.42 5.77 36.21
N LYS A 547 -11.77 5.19 37.37
CA LYS A 547 -12.88 5.64 38.22
C LYS A 547 -12.45 6.66 39.28
N ASP A 548 -11.16 6.76 39.61
CA ASP A 548 -10.67 7.55 40.76
C ASP A 548 -10.07 8.91 40.35
N ARG A 549 -10.48 9.96 41.06
CA ARG A 549 -10.06 11.36 40.89
C ARG A 549 -8.58 11.57 41.19
N GLY A 550 -8.02 10.84 42.15
CA GLY A 550 -6.66 11.05 42.67
C GLY A 550 -5.54 10.59 41.72
N SER A 551 -5.88 9.95 40.60
CA SER A 551 -4.90 9.34 39.70
C SER A 551 -4.18 10.34 38.78
N PHE A 552 -4.69 11.58 38.64
CA PHE A 552 -4.14 12.58 37.71
C PHE A 552 -3.75 13.88 38.46
N PRO A 553 -2.47 14.11 38.77
CA PRO A 553 -2.03 15.37 39.35
C PRO A 553 -2.31 16.54 38.38
N GLY A 554 -2.99 17.60 38.82
CA GLY A 554 -3.32 18.77 37.99
C GLY A 554 -4.73 18.76 37.37
N SER A 555 -5.64 17.90 37.82
CA SER A 555 -7.03 17.77 37.35
C SER A 555 -8.00 18.89 37.79
N ASP A 556 -7.49 20.01 38.33
CA ASP A 556 -8.34 21.14 38.71
C ASP A 556 -8.56 22.04 37.48
N PHE A 557 -9.61 21.73 36.72
CA PHE A 557 -10.19 22.62 35.70
C PHE A 557 -11.70 22.72 35.85
#